data_AF-A0A0B6X2F2-F1
#
_entry.id   AF-A0A0B6X2F2-F1
#
_cell.length_a   1.000
_cell.length_b   1.000
_cell.length_c   1.000
_cell.angle_alpha   90.00
_cell.angle_beta   90.00
_cell.angle_gamma   90.00
#
_symmetry.space_group_name_H-M   'P 1'
#
loop_
_entity.id
_entity.type
_entity.pdbx_description
1 polymer ?
#
loop_
_entity_poly.entity_id
_entity_poly.type
_entity_poly.pdbx_seq_one_letter_code
_entity_poly.pdbx_strand_id
1 'polypeptide(L)'
;MHLLTQILLFSFISLMSSPSIAHLSTQAEILQQVRERGVNAVVAELGEIRKRDEVAHNITTGERQWLEVAFTLFPNIHSEFSKQILRSLSFALINNPVEVLSLSKEHNYFSSDQICNIPSTLKGLDARTQFIKKVSNRLNAARKANSGKNKENIENCLWELEQVL
;
A
#
# COMPACT_ATOMS: atom_id res chain seq x y z
N MET A 1 16.43 48.21 -41.05
CA MET A 1 17.12 47.58 -39.88
C MET A 1 16.21 47.46 -38.65
N HIS A 2 14.88 47.25 -38.80
CA HIS A 2 13.97 47.08 -37.64
C HIS A 2 13.28 45.70 -37.57
N LEU A 3 13.43 44.85 -38.59
CA LEU A 3 12.82 43.51 -38.59
C LEU A 3 13.72 42.39 -38.02
N LEU A 4 15.04 42.60 -37.97
CA LEU A 4 15.97 41.57 -37.50
C LEU A 4 16.10 41.52 -35.96
N THR A 5 15.63 42.54 -35.26
CA THR A 5 15.69 42.63 -33.78
C THR A 5 14.50 41.97 -33.07
N GLN A 6 13.42 41.65 -33.79
CA GLN A 6 12.24 40.99 -33.18
C GLN A 6 12.33 39.47 -33.15
N ILE A 7 13.22 38.86 -33.94
CA ILE A 7 13.37 37.39 -34.00
C ILE A 7 14.24 36.86 -32.83
N LEU A 8 15.00 37.74 -32.18
CA LEU A 8 15.93 37.35 -31.09
C LEU A 8 15.27 37.15 -29.71
N LEU A 9 13.99 37.48 -29.55
CA LEU A 9 13.29 37.37 -28.26
C LEU A 9 12.53 36.04 -28.07
N PHE A 10 12.48 35.16 -29.07
CA PHE A 10 11.77 33.87 -28.99
C PHE A 10 12.68 32.66 -28.68
N SER A 11 13.96 32.89 -28.37
CA SER A 11 14.96 31.82 -28.23
C SER A 11 15.07 31.19 -26.83
N PHE A 12 14.21 31.54 -25.87
CA PHE A 12 14.42 31.23 -24.45
C PHE A 12 13.43 30.25 -23.78
N ILE A 13 12.59 29.53 -24.53
CA ILE A 13 11.61 28.59 -23.92
C ILE A 13 11.93 27.10 -24.22
N SER A 14 13.22 26.78 -24.30
CA SER A 14 13.68 25.38 -24.38
C SER A 14 14.57 25.01 -23.20
N LEU A 15 14.23 25.47 -21.98
CA LEU A 15 14.60 24.69 -20.80
C LEU A 15 13.72 23.44 -20.80
N MET A 16 14.14 22.44 -21.60
CA MET A 16 13.66 21.08 -21.40
C MET A 16 14.10 20.68 -20.01
N SER A 17 13.20 20.78 -19.03
CA SER A 17 13.32 20.05 -17.78
C SER A 17 13.46 18.59 -18.17
N SER A 18 14.67 18.03 -18.07
CA SER A 18 14.88 16.61 -18.19
C SER A 18 13.85 15.92 -17.29
N PRO A 19 13.09 14.92 -17.78
CA PRO A 19 12.26 14.14 -16.89
C PRO A 19 13.20 13.57 -15.83
N SER A 20 13.06 14.06 -14.60
CA SER A 20 13.76 13.49 -13.47
C SER A 20 13.39 12.03 -13.46
N ILE A 21 14.37 11.14 -13.66
CA ILE A 21 14.15 9.71 -13.50
C ILE A 21 13.82 9.54 -12.02
N ALA A 22 12.54 9.40 -11.72
CA ALA A 22 12.07 9.18 -10.38
C ALA A 22 12.59 7.79 -9.95
N HIS A 23 13.59 7.78 -9.07
CA HIS A 23 14.00 6.54 -8.43
C HIS A 23 12.83 6.06 -7.59
N LEU A 24 12.21 4.94 -7.96
CA LEU A 24 11.18 4.25 -7.17
C LEU A 24 11.77 2.97 -6.60
N SER A 25 12.92 3.07 -5.93
CA SER A 25 13.68 1.92 -5.43
C SER A 25 13.54 1.72 -3.93
N THR A 26 13.17 2.76 -3.20
CA THR A 26 12.98 2.70 -1.75
C THR A 26 11.59 3.22 -1.34
N GLN A 27 11.16 2.86 -0.14
CA GLN A 27 9.91 3.32 0.47
C GLN A 27 9.87 4.85 0.56
N ALA A 28 10.97 5.46 1.01
CA ALA A 28 11.08 6.90 1.18
C ALA A 28 10.95 7.64 -0.16
N GLU A 29 11.60 7.12 -1.20
CA GLU A 29 11.49 7.68 -2.55
C GLU A 29 10.07 7.53 -3.09
N ILE A 30 9.44 6.36 -2.95
CA ILE A 30 8.05 6.15 -3.37
C ILE A 30 7.13 7.17 -2.70
N LEU A 31 7.22 7.33 -1.38
CA LEU A 31 6.41 8.29 -0.63
C LEU A 31 6.69 9.74 -1.04
N GLN A 32 7.96 10.08 -1.28
CA GLN A 32 8.33 11.40 -1.80
C GLN A 32 7.71 11.66 -3.16
N GLN A 33 7.80 10.70 -4.07
CA GLN A 33 7.22 10.80 -5.41
C GLN A 33 5.70 10.90 -5.36
N VAL A 34 5.02 10.23 -4.42
CA VAL A 34 3.57 10.41 -4.25
C VAL A 34 3.23 11.84 -3.84
N ARG A 35 4.04 12.47 -2.96
CA ARG A 35 3.85 13.87 -2.58
C ARG A 35 4.08 14.84 -3.74
N GLU A 36 5.09 14.58 -4.57
CA GLU A 36 5.49 15.48 -5.66
C GLU A 36 4.53 15.46 -6.85
N ARG A 37 4.02 14.29 -7.23
CA ARG A 37 3.27 14.10 -8.48
C ARG A 37 1.99 13.29 -8.35
N GLY A 38 1.62 12.92 -7.13
CA GLY A 38 0.37 12.21 -6.83
C GLY A 38 0.45 10.70 -7.02
N VAL A 39 -0.47 10.01 -6.35
CA VAL A 39 -0.50 8.55 -6.26
C VAL A 39 -0.67 7.85 -7.61
N ASN A 40 -1.52 8.37 -8.49
CA ASN A 40 -1.79 7.74 -9.78
C ASN A 40 -0.56 7.73 -10.69
N ALA A 41 0.21 8.82 -10.72
CA ALA A 41 1.43 8.90 -11.52
C ALA A 41 2.48 7.88 -11.04
N VAL A 42 2.66 7.76 -9.72
CA VAL A 42 3.59 6.80 -9.12
C VAL A 42 3.16 5.37 -9.38
N VAL A 43 1.88 5.04 -9.18
CA VAL A 43 1.38 3.69 -9.42
C VAL A 43 1.49 3.31 -10.90
N ALA A 44 1.21 4.24 -11.81
CA ALA A 44 1.40 4.04 -13.24
C ALA A 44 2.86 3.67 -13.55
N GLU A 45 3.81 4.47 -13.08
CA GLU A 45 5.23 4.22 -13.30
C GLU A 45 5.72 2.92 -12.68
N LEU A 46 5.32 2.59 -11.43
CA LEU A 46 5.62 1.28 -10.81
C LEU A 46 5.18 0.11 -11.68
N GLY A 47 4.11 0.29 -12.47
CA GLY A 47 3.66 -0.67 -13.46
C GLY A 47 4.60 -0.77 -14.65
N GLU A 48 4.94 0.37 -15.25
CA GLU A 48 5.86 0.45 -16.40
C GLU A 48 7.24 -0.14 -16.08
N ILE A 49 7.77 0.14 -14.89
CA ILE A 49 9.08 -0.38 -14.44
C ILE A 49 8.96 -1.76 -13.75
N ARG A 50 7.78 -2.40 -13.79
CA ARG A 50 7.52 -3.75 -13.25
C ARG A 50 7.86 -3.95 -11.76
N LYS A 51 7.70 -2.92 -10.94
CA LYS A 51 7.97 -2.96 -9.49
C LYS A 51 6.73 -3.16 -8.62
N ARG A 52 5.52 -3.19 -9.19
CA ARG A 52 4.27 -3.42 -8.41
C ARG A 52 4.32 -4.71 -7.58
N ASP A 53 4.83 -5.79 -8.15
CA ASP A 53 4.94 -7.08 -7.46
C ASP A 53 5.95 -7.05 -6.30
N GLU A 54 7.08 -6.36 -6.50
CA GLU A 54 8.09 -6.16 -5.45
C GLU A 54 7.52 -5.36 -4.28
N VAL A 55 6.86 -4.23 -4.58
CA VAL A 55 6.18 -3.42 -3.56
C VAL A 55 5.13 -4.24 -2.83
N ALA A 56 4.28 -4.96 -3.56
CA ALA A 56 3.27 -5.83 -2.97
C ALA A 56 3.88 -6.92 -2.08
N HIS A 57 4.98 -7.54 -2.49
CA HIS A 57 5.69 -8.51 -1.67
C HIS A 57 6.22 -7.89 -0.38
N ASN A 58 6.85 -6.72 -0.48
CA ASN A 58 7.43 -6.05 0.67
C ASN A 58 6.38 -5.60 1.69
N ILE A 59 5.16 -5.26 1.25
CA ILE A 59 4.03 -4.99 2.16
C ILE A 59 3.74 -6.20 3.06
N THR A 60 3.88 -7.43 2.54
CA THR A 60 3.59 -8.65 3.32
C THR A 60 4.51 -8.82 4.53
N THR A 61 5.68 -8.18 4.55
CA THR A 61 6.63 -8.23 5.68
C THR A 61 6.04 -7.63 6.97
N GLY A 62 5.05 -6.72 6.85
CA GLY A 62 4.50 -6.01 8.00
C GLY A 62 5.43 -4.95 8.59
N GLU A 63 6.53 -4.62 7.91
CA GLU A 63 7.39 -3.50 8.28
C GLU A 63 6.64 -2.18 8.12
N ARG A 64 6.68 -1.33 9.15
CA ARG A 64 5.91 -0.09 9.21
C ARG A 64 6.05 0.79 7.96
N GLN A 65 7.26 0.94 7.44
CA GLN A 65 7.53 1.78 6.26
C GLN A 65 6.84 1.25 4.99
N TRP A 66 6.79 -0.07 4.82
CA TRP A 66 6.07 -0.68 3.70
C TRP A 66 4.55 -0.63 3.89
N LEU A 67 4.07 -0.71 5.14
CA LEU A 67 2.66 -0.47 5.43
C LEU A 67 2.26 0.98 5.10
N GLU A 68 3.05 1.98 5.48
CA GLU A 68 2.82 3.38 5.11
C GLU A 68 2.77 3.57 3.58
N VAL A 69 3.66 2.91 2.83
CA VAL A 69 3.59 2.85 1.36
C VAL A 69 2.27 2.24 0.89
N ALA A 70 1.82 1.13 1.47
CA ALA A 70 0.56 0.48 1.10
C ALA A 70 -0.64 1.42 1.24
N PHE A 71 -0.80 2.06 2.41
CA PHE A 71 -1.92 2.97 2.68
C PHE A 71 -1.85 4.24 1.83
N THR A 72 -0.64 4.71 1.51
CA THR A 72 -0.41 5.87 0.64
C THR A 72 -0.72 5.55 -0.82
N LEU A 73 -0.38 4.36 -1.30
CA LEU A 73 -0.60 3.94 -2.68
C LEU A 73 -2.02 3.44 -2.95
N PHE A 74 -2.77 3.03 -1.92
CA PHE A 74 -4.10 2.45 -2.09
C PHE A 74 -5.12 3.31 -2.86
N PRO A 75 -5.28 4.63 -2.61
CA PRO A 75 -6.30 5.46 -3.26
C PRO A 75 -5.89 5.82 -4.71
N ASN A 76 -5.67 4.81 -5.56
CA ASN A 76 -5.27 4.94 -6.95
C ASN A 76 -6.32 4.39 -7.93
N ILE A 77 -6.23 4.78 -9.20
CA ILE A 77 -7.17 4.36 -10.25
C ILE A 77 -6.92 2.95 -10.81
N HIS A 78 -5.77 2.34 -10.53
CA HIS A 78 -5.38 1.02 -11.03
C HIS A 78 -5.92 -0.10 -10.13
N SER A 79 -7.17 -0.48 -10.36
CA SER A 79 -7.93 -1.42 -9.51
C SER A 79 -7.19 -2.73 -9.19
N GLU A 80 -6.45 -3.31 -10.14
CA GLU A 80 -5.71 -4.56 -9.91
C GLU A 80 -4.56 -4.38 -8.91
N PHE A 81 -3.92 -3.22 -8.91
CA PHE A 81 -2.89 -2.92 -7.92
C PHE A 81 -3.52 -2.68 -6.54
N SER A 82 -4.66 -2.00 -6.46
CA SER A 82 -5.39 -1.85 -5.19
C SER A 82 -5.82 -3.19 -4.60
N LYS A 83 -6.29 -4.14 -5.43
CA LYS A 83 -6.57 -5.53 -4.99
C LYS A 83 -5.30 -6.22 -4.51
N GLN A 84 -4.17 -5.99 -5.17
CA GLN A 84 -2.89 -6.56 -4.77
C GLN A 84 -2.42 -6.01 -3.42
N ILE A 85 -2.50 -4.70 -3.19
CA ILE A 85 -2.22 -4.06 -1.89
C ILE A 85 -3.10 -4.68 -0.80
N LEU A 86 -4.41 -4.82 -1.03
CA LEU A 86 -5.33 -5.45 -0.07
C LEU A 86 -4.90 -6.86 0.33
N ARG A 87 -4.60 -7.71 -0.67
CA ARG A 87 -4.10 -9.07 -0.41
C ARG A 87 -2.81 -9.04 0.41
N SER A 88 -1.89 -8.14 0.09
CA SER A 88 -0.62 -8.02 0.81
C SER A 88 -0.82 -7.55 2.25
N LEU A 89 -1.75 -6.63 2.50
CA LEU A 89 -2.14 -6.19 3.84
C LEU A 89 -2.75 -7.33 4.66
N SER A 90 -3.61 -8.16 4.05
CA SER A 90 -4.14 -9.36 4.71
C SER A 90 -3.02 -10.34 5.11
N PHE A 91 -2.01 -10.54 4.26
CA PHE A 91 -0.84 -11.35 4.63
C PHE A 91 0.01 -10.69 5.73
N ALA A 92 0.15 -9.37 5.72
CA ALA A 92 0.90 -8.63 6.72
C ALA A 92 0.35 -8.81 8.15
N LEU A 93 -0.94 -9.16 8.31
CA LEU A 93 -1.54 -9.51 9.61
C LEU A 93 -0.82 -10.69 10.31
N ILE A 94 -0.17 -11.57 9.56
CA ILE A 94 0.63 -12.68 10.14
C ILE A 94 1.90 -12.15 10.84
N ASN A 95 2.44 -11.04 10.34
CA ASN A 95 3.73 -10.51 10.78
C ASN A 95 3.55 -9.35 11.77
N ASN A 96 2.63 -8.42 11.50
CA ASN A 96 2.43 -7.24 12.33
C ASN A 96 0.97 -6.77 12.36
N PRO A 97 0.05 -7.51 13.01
CA PRO A 97 -1.38 -7.19 12.99
C PRO A 97 -1.70 -5.86 13.69
N VAL A 98 -0.93 -5.48 14.72
CA VAL A 98 -1.19 -4.26 15.49
C VAL A 98 -0.98 -3.02 14.62
N GLU A 99 0.13 -2.98 13.88
CA GLU A 99 0.46 -1.83 13.03
C GLU A 99 -0.48 -1.75 11.82
N VAL A 100 -0.78 -2.89 11.16
CA VAL A 100 -1.73 -2.94 10.05
C VAL A 100 -3.09 -2.35 10.45
N LEU A 101 -3.64 -2.79 11.58
CA LEU A 101 -4.95 -2.32 12.06
C LEU A 101 -4.91 -0.87 12.55
N SER A 102 -3.78 -0.43 13.12
CA SER A 102 -3.61 0.97 13.54
C SER A 102 -3.63 1.92 12.34
N LEU A 103 -2.84 1.62 11.31
CA LEU A 103 -2.75 2.44 10.10
C LEU A 103 -4.07 2.41 9.31
N SER A 104 -4.75 1.26 9.26
CA SER A 104 -6.08 1.17 8.64
C SER A 104 -7.07 2.15 9.25
N LYS A 105 -7.07 2.29 10.59
CA LYS A 105 -7.91 3.24 11.29
C LYS A 105 -7.49 4.69 11.06
N GLU A 106 -6.18 4.96 11.02
CA GLU A 106 -5.65 6.31 10.79
C GLU A 106 -6.05 6.85 9.41
N HIS A 107 -5.94 6.00 8.39
CA HIS A 107 -6.19 6.39 7.02
C HIS A 107 -7.69 6.37 6.63
N ASN A 108 -8.56 5.72 7.40
CA ASN A 108 -10.02 5.62 7.15
C ASN A 108 -10.42 5.15 5.73
N TYR A 109 -9.50 4.55 4.96
CA TYR A 109 -9.76 4.11 3.59
C TYR A 109 -10.38 2.72 3.49
N PHE A 110 -10.33 1.96 4.58
CA PHE A 110 -10.73 0.55 4.58
C PHE A 110 -11.74 0.30 5.68
N SER A 111 -12.80 -0.43 5.32
CA SER A 111 -13.58 -1.18 6.29
C SER A 111 -12.76 -2.42 6.71
N SER A 112 -12.92 -2.84 7.97
CA SER A 112 -12.10 -3.88 8.58
C SER A 112 -12.14 -5.20 7.79
N ASP A 113 -13.28 -5.51 7.19
CA ASP A 113 -13.55 -6.68 6.33
C ASP A 113 -12.69 -6.72 5.06
N GLN A 114 -12.18 -5.60 4.57
CA GLN A 114 -11.33 -5.60 3.37
C GLN A 114 -9.93 -6.13 3.64
N ILE A 115 -9.40 -5.90 4.84
CA ILE A 115 -8.06 -6.35 5.26
C ILE A 115 -8.16 -7.67 6.02
N CYS A 116 -9.16 -7.81 6.88
CA CYS A 116 -9.40 -8.98 7.73
C CYS A 116 -10.14 -10.09 7.00
N ASN A 117 -9.65 -10.45 5.82
CA ASN A 117 -10.23 -11.49 4.96
C ASN A 117 -9.13 -12.44 4.47
N ILE A 118 -9.57 -13.59 3.96
CA ILE A 118 -8.71 -14.60 3.36
C ILE A 118 -8.36 -14.16 1.93
N PRO A 119 -7.08 -13.96 1.59
CA PRO A 119 -6.68 -13.61 0.23
C PRO A 119 -7.20 -14.64 -0.78
N SER A 120 -7.84 -14.16 -1.85
CA SER A 120 -8.40 -15.02 -2.92
C SER A 120 -7.34 -15.83 -3.68
N THR A 121 -6.07 -15.50 -3.51
CA THR A 121 -4.91 -16.26 -4.03
C THR A 121 -4.68 -17.57 -3.29
N LEU A 122 -5.17 -17.71 -2.06
CA LEU A 122 -5.09 -18.95 -1.30
C LEU A 122 -6.16 -19.94 -1.78
N LYS A 123 -5.71 -20.98 -2.48
CA LYS A 123 -6.57 -22.04 -2.98
C LYS A 123 -6.56 -23.24 -2.04
N GLY A 124 -7.71 -23.87 -1.89
CA GLY A 124 -7.88 -25.09 -1.08
C GLY A 124 -8.16 -24.81 0.39
N LEU A 125 -8.91 -25.73 1.01
CA LEU A 125 -9.37 -25.59 2.39
C LEU A 125 -8.21 -25.51 3.38
N ASP A 126 -7.18 -26.35 3.21
CA ASP A 126 -6.03 -26.40 4.12
C ASP A 126 -5.26 -25.07 4.18
N ALA A 127 -4.91 -24.48 3.02
CA ALA A 127 -4.20 -23.21 2.97
C ALA A 127 -5.00 -22.06 3.62
N ARG A 128 -6.32 -22.02 3.37
CA ARG A 128 -7.23 -21.03 3.96
C ARG A 128 -7.33 -21.19 5.49
N THR A 129 -7.51 -22.43 5.97
CA THR A 129 -7.56 -22.73 7.41
C THR A 129 -6.24 -22.41 8.12
N GLN A 130 -5.09 -22.73 7.50
CA GLN A 130 -3.78 -22.39 8.05
C GLN A 130 -3.56 -20.88 8.11
N PHE A 131 -4.01 -20.13 7.10
CA PHE A 131 -3.95 -18.68 7.10
C PHE A 131 -4.75 -18.09 8.27
N ILE A 132 -6.03 -18.47 8.40
CA ILE A 132 -6.90 -18.00 9.49
C ILE A 132 -6.27 -18.33 10.84
N LYS A 133 -5.81 -19.58 11.03
CA LYS A 133 -5.15 -19.99 12.28
C LYS A 133 -3.94 -19.11 12.61
N LYS A 134 -3.08 -18.81 11.63
CA LYS A 134 -1.89 -17.97 11.84
C LYS A 134 -2.29 -16.55 12.22
N VAL A 135 -3.22 -15.94 11.48
CA VAL A 135 -3.68 -14.57 11.74
C VAL A 135 -4.40 -14.47 13.09
N SER A 136 -5.35 -15.36 13.38
CA SER A 136 -6.07 -15.37 14.65
C SER A 136 -5.14 -15.59 15.84
N ASN A 137 -4.10 -16.42 15.73
CA ASN A 137 -3.11 -16.58 16.79
C ASN A 137 -2.34 -15.27 17.06
N ARG A 138 -1.94 -14.56 16.00
CA ARG A 138 -1.21 -13.28 16.09
C ARG A 138 -2.09 -12.18 16.67
N LEU A 139 -3.34 -12.07 16.22
CA LEU A 139 -4.36 -11.16 16.76
C LEU A 139 -4.64 -11.45 18.24
N ASN A 140 -4.81 -12.71 18.62
CA ASN A 140 -5.02 -13.10 20.01
C ASN A 140 -3.83 -12.77 20.92
N ALA A 141 -2.60 -12.98 20.44
CA ALA A 141 -1.40 -12.58 21.17
C ALA A 141 -1.34 -11.05 21.35
N ALA A 142 -1.63 -10.30 20.29
CA ALA A 142 -1.70 -8.84 20.33
C ALA A 142 -2.78 -8.33 21.29
N ARG A 143 -3.97 -8.95 21.29
CA ARG A 143 -5.08 -8.63 22.20
C ARG A 143 -4.71 -8.81 23.67
N LYS A 144 -3.92 -9.86 24.00
CA LYS A 144 -3.46 -10.11 25.37
C LYS A 144 -2.37 -9.12 25.81
N ALA A 145 -1.50 -8.71 24.89
CA ALA A 145 -0.39 -7.80 25.17
C ALA A 145 -0.81 -6.31 25.23
N ASN A 146 -1.84 -5.91 24.47
CA ASN A 146 -2.27 -4.52 24.35
C ASN A 146 -3.68 -4.32 24.91
N SER A 147 -3.81 -3.65 26.08
CA SER A 147 -5.08 -3.51 26.79
C SER A 147 -5.99 -2.34 26.37
N GLY A 148 -5.65 -1.55 25.33
CA GLY A 148 -6.40 -0.32 25.04
C GLY A 148 -6.57 0.06 23.57
N LYS A 149 -5.50 0.53 22.93
CA LYS A 149 -5.64 1.39 21.73
C LYS A 149 -6.18 0.70 20.47
N ASN A 150 -5.97 -0.63 20.32
CA ASN A 150 -6.39 -1.41 19.14
C ASN A 150 -7.29 -2.60 19.47
N LYS A 151 -7.78 -2.71 20.72
CA LYS A 151 -8.53 -3.90 21.16
C LYS A 151 -9.79 -4.14 20.31
N GLU A 152 -10.59 -3.10 20.10
CA GLU A 152 -11.79 -3.15 19.27
C GLU A 152 -11.48 -3.55 17.82
N ASN A 153 -10.48 -2.93 17.20
CA ASN A 153 -10.07 -3.28 15.84
C ASN A 153 -9.63 -4.75 15.72
N ILE A 154 -8.93 -5.27 16.74
CA ILE A 154 -8.52 -6.67 16.79
C ILE A 154 -9.73 -7.60 16.93
N GLU A 155 -10.69 -7.25 17.79
CA GLU A 155 -11.93 -8.03 18.00
C GLU A 155 -12.78 -8.05 16.74
N ASN A 156 -12.96 -6.91 16.07
CA ASN A 156 -13.65 -6.84 14.78
C ASN A 156 -12.92 -7.69 13.73
N CYS A 157 -11.61 -7.58 13.63
CA CYS A 157 -10.83 -8.39 12.67
C CYS A 157 -10.94 -9.90 12.92
N LEU A 158 -10.95 -10.33 14.18
CA LEU A 158 -11.19 -11.73 14.54
C LEU A 158 -12.59 -12.18 14.14
N TRP A 159 -13.60 -11.35 14.40
CA TRP A 159 -14.98 -11.63 14.04
C TRP A 159 -15.16 -11.78 12.53
N GLU A 160 -14.58 -10.87 11.73
CA GLU A 160 -14.59 -10.96 10.27
C GLU A 160 -14.01 -12.29 9.77
N LEU A 161 -12.85 -12.70 10.31
CA LEU A 161 -12.20 -13.96 9.91
C LEU A 161 -13.03 -15.21 10.25
N GLU A 162 -13.85 -15.15 11.31
CA GLU A 162 -14.76 -16.24 11.69
C GLU A 162 -15.95 -16.38 10.74
N GLN A 163 -16.39 -15.30 10.09
CA GLN A 163 -17.51 -15.33 9.13
C GLN A 163 -17.13 -15.98 7.79
N VAL A 164 -15.83 -16.12 7.47
CA VAL A 164 -15.36 -16.61 6.15
C VAL A 164 -14.97 -18.11 6.16
N LEU A 165 -15.16 -18.79 7.29
CA LEU A 165 -15.02 -20.24 7.45
C LEU A 165 -16.26 -20.97 6.91
#